data_AF-A0A767XH88-F1
#
_entry.id   AF-A0A767XH88-F1
#
_cell.length_a   1.000
_cell.length_b   1.000
_cell.length_c   1.000
_cell.angle_alpha   90.00
_cell.angle_beta   90.00
_cell.angle_gamma   90.00
#
_symmetry.space_group_name_H-M   'P 1'
#
loop_
_entity.id
_entity.type
_entity.pdbx_description
1 polymer ?
#
loop_
_entity_poly.entity_id
_entity_poly.type
_entity_poly.pdbx_seq_one_letter_code
_entity_poly.pdbx_strand_id
1 'polypeptide(L)'
;VAEIESDRLLSAQRLVKRYGGVVVLKGAGTIIAAEHHPLAIIDAGNAGMASGGMGDVLSGIIGALLGQKFTPYDAACVGCVAHGAAADLLAARYGARGMLATDLFTTLRRIVNPDVIDVNHDESSNSAT
;
A
#
# COMPACT_ATOMS: atom_id res chain seq x y z
N VAL A 1 15.14 -14.13 8.90
CA VAL A 1 14.42 -13.70 7.68
C VAL A 1 13.92 -14.90 6.89
N ALA A 2 14.78 -15.88 6.54
CA ALA A 2 14.37 -17.07 5.79
C ALA A 2 13.14 -17.80 6.36
N GLU A 3 13.05 -17.96 7.69
CA GLU A 3 11.91 -18.60 8.35
C GLU A 3 10.59 -17.82 8.22
N ILE A 4 10.65 -16.50 8.11
CA ILE A 4 9.45 -15.67 7.89
C ILE A 4 8.99 -15.83 6.45
N GLU A 5 9.92 -15.77 5.50
CA GLU A 5 9.62 -15.92 4.07
C GLU A 5 9.11 -17.31 3.72
N SER A 6 9.53 -18.36 4.45
CA SER A 6 9.01 -19.72 4.24
C SER A 6 7.53 -19.89 4.60
N ASP A 7 7.00 -19.09 5.53
CA ASP A 7 5.58 -19.08 5.88
C ASP A 7 5.16 -17.73 6.47
N ARG A 8 4.91 -16.78 5.57
CA ARG A 8 4.58 -15.39 5.94
C ARG A 8 3.19 -15.29 6.58
N LEU A 9 2.25 -16.14 6.17
CA LEU A 9 0.89 -16.17 6.73
C LEU A 9 0.93 -16.60 8.20
N LEU A 10 1.62 -17.70 8.51
CA LEU A 10 1.79 -18.15 9.88
C LEU A 10 2.57 -17.14 10.72
N SER A 11 3.58 -16.50 10.13
CA SER A 11 4.36 -15.46 10.80
C SER A 11 3.50 -14.27 11.20
N ALA A 12 2.62 -13.77 10.30
CA ALA A 12 1.68 -12.70 10.62
C ALA A 12 0.70 -13.11 11.74
N GLN A 13 0.15 -14.33 11.68
CA GLN A 13 -0.72 -14.84 12.74
C GLN A 13 -0.01 -14.96 14.09
N ARG A 14 1.26 -15.39 14.12
CA ARG A 14 2.07 -15.45 15.34
C ARG A 14 2.30 -14.07 15.94
N LEU A 15 2.51 -13.05 15.10
CA LEU A 15 2.63 -11.66 15.56
C LEU A 15 1.32 -11.18 16.19
N VAL A 16 0.17 -11.44 15.58
CA VAL A 16 -1.15 -11.11 16.15
C VAL A 16 -1.34 -11.80 17.50
N LYS A 17 -1.06 -13.10 17.60
CA LYS A 17 -1.19 -13.84 18.88
C LYS A 17 -0.26 -13.31 19.97
N ARG A 18 0.94 -12.84 19.60
CA ARG A 18 1.96 -12.39 20.55
C ARG A 18 1.74 -10.97 21.04
N TYR A 19 1.28 -10.07 20.16
CA TYR A 19 1.23 -8.63 20.41
C TYR A 19 -0.19 -8.05 20.38
N GLY A 20 -1.17 -8.81 19.89
CA GLY A 20 -2.52 -8.31 19.63
C GLY A 20 -2.58 -7.32 18.47
N GLY A 21 -3.75 -6.72 18.30
CA GLY A 21 -3.97 -5.66 17.31
C GLY A 21 -3.93 -6.13 15.86
N VAL A 22 -3.57 -5.20 14.97
CA VAL A 22 -3.48 -5.42 13.52
C VAL A 22 -2.02 -5.42 13.10
N VAL A 23 -1.62 -6.50 12.42
CA VAL A 23 -0.27 -6.69 11.89
C VAL A 23 -0.28 -6.44 10.38
N VAL A 24 0.62 -5.57 9.94
CA VAL A 24 0.94 -5.32 8.53
C VAL A 24 2.31 -5.91 8.23
N LEU A 25 2.35 -7.13 7.70
CA LEU A 25 3.58 -7.81 7.33
C LEU A 25 3.97 -7.45 5.89
N LYS A 26 4.75 -6.37 5.77
CA LYS A 26 5.23 -5.82 4.49
C LYS A 26 6.11 -6.82 3.72
N GLY A 27 6.06 -6.74 2.40
CA GLY A 27 6.77 -7.58 1.44
C GLY A 27 5.95 -7.73 0.15
N ALA A 28 6.47 -8.48 -0.84
CA ALA A 28 5.71 -8.79 -2.06
C ALA A 28 4.45 -9.59 -1.69
N GLY A 29 3.25 -9.06 -1.95
CA GLY A 29 2.04 -9.58 -1.31
C GLY A 29 2.05 -9.25 0.18
N THR A 30 1.75 -8.00 0.52
CA THR A 30 1.70 -7.57 1.94
C THR A 30 0.55 -8.30 2.63
N ILE A 31 0.78 -8.82 3.84
CA ILE A 31 -0.23 -9.56 4.60
C ILE A 31 -0.77 -8.68 5.72
N ILE A 32 -2.10 -8.64 5.84
CA ILE A 32 -2.81 -8.01 6.95
C ILE A 32 -3.45 -9.11 7.80
N ALA A 33 -3.16 -9.10 9.10
CA ALA A 33 -3.71 -10.05 10.05
C ALA A 33 -4.21 -9.33 11.30
N ALA A 34 -5.35 -9.74 11.82
CA ALA A 34 -5.88 -9.28 13.09
C ALA A 34 -6.70 -10.37 13.76
N GLU A 35 -6.94 -10.26 15.07
CA GLU A 35 -7.81 -11.19 15.77
C GLU A 35 -9.25 -11.05 15.28
N HIS A 36 -9.95 -12.17 15.08
CA HIS A 36 -11.33 -12.24 14.59
C HIS A 36 -11.60 -11.60 13.21
N HIS A 37 -10.56 -11.35 12.42
CA HIS A 37 -10.68 -10.87 11.04
C HIS A 37 -10.10 -11.90 10.06
N PRO A 38 -10.57 -11.92 8.80
CA PRO A 38 -9.91 -12.70 7.77
C PRO A 38 -8.46 -12.23 7.58
N LEU A 39 -7.60 -13.14 7.15
CA LEU A 39 -6.30 -12.76 6.60
C LEU A 39 -6.53 -12.08 5.25
N ALA A 40 -5.88 -10.94 5.04
CA ALA A 40 -5.87 -10.26 3.75
C ALA A 40 -4.46 -10.28 3.14
N ILE A 41 -4.41 -10.44 1.83
CA ILE A 41 -3.20 -10.30 1.02
C ILE A 41 -3.44 -9.15 0.06
N ILE A 42 -2.53 -8.18 0.08
CA ILE A 42 -2.57 -7.03 -0.80
C ILE A 42 -1.81 -7.39 -2.07
N ASP A 43 -2.53 -7.42 -3.20
CA ASP A 43 -1.99 -7.76 -4.52
C ASP A 43 -1.47 -6.54 -5.30
N ALA A 44 -1.54 -5.35 -4.70
CA ALA A 44 -1.02 -4.11 -5.27
C ALA A 44 0.40 -3.80 -4.79
N GLY A 45 1.15 -3.11 -5.64
CA GLY A 45 2.52 -2.67 -5.43
C GLY A 45 3.54 -3.46 -6.27
N ASN A 46 4.74 -2.89 -6.38
CA ASN A 46 5.80 -3.42 -7.23
C ASN A 46 7.19 -3.26 -6.62
N ALA A 47 8.20 -3.87 -7.24
CA ALA A 47 9.57 -3.87 -6.74
C ALA A 47 10.21 -2.47 -6.65
N GLY A 48 9.68 -1.45 -7.34
CA GLY A 48 10.14 -0.07 -7.23
C GLY A 48 9.93 0.52 -5.84
N MET A 49 9.00 -0.03 -5.07
CA MET A 49 8.70 0.39 -3.69
C MET A 49 9.76 -0.10 -2.68
N ALA A 50 10.76 -0.87 -3.10
CA ALA A 50 11.88 -1.26 -2.25
C ALA A 50 12.90 -0.10 -2.08
N SER A 51 12.40 1.11 -1.80
CA SER A 51 13.17 2.33 -1.60
C SER A 51 12.93 2.95 -0.22
N GLY A 52 13.86 3.80 0.22
CA GLY A 52 13.78 4.47 1.53
C GLY A 52 12.53 5.35 1.65
N GLY A 53 11.90 5.34 2.82
CA GLY A 53 10.73 6.17 3.12
C GLY A 53 9.37 5.58 2.76
N MET A 54 9.29 4.53 1.94
CA MET A 54 8.00 3.89 1.57
C MET A 54 7.24 3.36 2.79
N GLY A 55 7.97 2.89 3.80
CA GLY A 55 7.36 2.47 5.07
C GLY A 55 6.75 3.63 5.87
N ASP A 56 7.38 4.81 5.83
CA ASP A 56 6.92 6.00 6.53
C ASP A 56 5.67 6.56 5.85
N VAL A 57 5.66 6.58 4.52
CA VAL A 57 4.48 6.94 3.72
C VAL A 57 3.31 6.02 4.04
N LEU A 58 3.50 4.70 4.01
CA LEU A 58 2.45 3.75 4.38
C LEU A 58 1.92 3.98 5.81
N SER A 59 2.83 4.22 6.77
CA SER A 59 2.45 4.47 8.17
C SER A 59 1.65 5.76 8.32
N GLY A 60 2.03 6.82 7.57
CA GLY A 60 1.29 8.08 7.52
C GLY A 60 -0.11 7.92 6.92
N ILE A 61 -0.25 7.14 5.85
CA ILE A 61 -1.56 6.82 5.24
C ILE A 61 -2.47 6.13 6.27
N ILE A 62 -1.99 5.07 6.91
CA ILE A 62 -2.76 4.31 7.90
C ILE A 62 -3.12 5.23 9.09
N GLY A 63 -2.17 6.03 9.58
CA GLY A 63 -2.43 7.00 10.65
C GLY A 63 -3.50 8.03 10.29
N ALA A 64 -3.51 8.54 9.06
CA ALA A 64 -4.53 9.46 8.57
C ALA A 64 -5.92 8.80 8.48
N LEU A 65 -6.00 7.54 8.03
CA LEU A 65 -7.26 6.78 7.99
C LEU A 65 -7.81 6.49 9.39
N LEU A 66 -6.93 6.15 10.35
CA LEU A 66 -7.30 6.02 11.76
C LEU A 66 -7.85 7.35 12.33
N GLY A 67 -7.21 8.48 12.00
CA GLY A 67 -7.71 9.82 12.36
C GLY A 67 -9.11 10.10 11.82
N GLN A 68 -9.44 9.54 10.66
CA GLN A 68 -10.75 9.58 10.01
C GLN A 68 -11.76 8.52 10.52
N LYS A 69 -11.44 7.82 11.62
CA LYS A 69 -12.34 6.86 12.30
C LYS A 69 -12.55 5.52 11.58
N PHE A 70 -11.67 5.15 10.64
CA PHE A 70 -11.62 3.78 10.17
C PHE A 70 -11.25 2.83 11.31
N THR A 71 -11.74 1.59 11.26
CA THR A 71 -11.24 0.55 12.16
C THR A 71 -9.75 0.31 11.86
N PRO A 72 -8.95 -0.17 12.83
CA PRO A 72 -7.55 -0.46 12.56
C PRO A 72 -7.33 -1.46 11.42
N TYR A 73 -8.22 -2.45 11.29
CA TYR A 73 -8.14 -3.45 10.23
C TYR A 73 -8.45 -2.82 8.85
N ASP A 74 -9.52 -2.03 8.76
CA ASP A 74 -9.89 -1.35 7.51
C ASP A 74 -8.85 -0.31 7.10
N ALA A 75 -8.32 0.46 8.06
CA ALA A 75 -7.26 1.43 7.82
C ALA A 75 -6.00 0.76 7.25
N ALA A 76 -5.62 -0.41 7.79
CA ALA A 76 -4.48 -1.18 7.28
C ALA A 76 -4.74 -1.71 5.87
N CYS A 77 -5.91 -2.31 5.61
CA CYS A 77 -6.29 -2.83 4.31
C CYS A 77 -6.33 -1.71 3.25
N VAL A 78 -7.13 -0.67 3.48
CA VAL A 78 -7.28 0.45 2.55
C VAL A 78 -5.96 1.19 2.35
N GLY A 79 -5.21 1.43 3.43
CA GLY A 79 -3.93 2.12 3.35
C GLY A 79 -2.89 1.36 2.51
N CYS A 80 -2.81 0.04 2.67
CA CYS A 80 -1.90 -0.78 1.87
C CYS A 80 -2.33 -0.86 0.39
N VAL A 81 -3.63 -0.99 0.11
CA VAL A 81 -4.14 -0.96 -1.27
C VAL A 81 -3.86 0.38 -1.93
N ALA A 82 -4.18 1.50 -1.28
CA ALA A 82 -3.95 2.84 -1.84
C ALA A 82 -2.47 3.11 -2.09
N HIS A 83 -1.60 2.69 -1.18
CA HIS A 83 -0.15 2.81 -1.30
C HIS A 83 0.40 1.98 -2.47
N GLY A 84 -0.01 0.71 -2.60
CA GLY A 84 0.42 -0.17 -3.69
C GLY A 84 -0.11 0.29 -5.05
N ALA A 85 -1.40 0.64 -5.14
CA ALA A 85 -2.02 1.13 -6.37
C ALA A 85 -1.35 2.41 -6.88
N ALA A 86 -0.94 3.32 -5.97
CA ALA A 86 -0.23 4.54 -6.35
C ALA A 86 1.12 4.23 -7.00
N ALA A 87 1.86 3.28 -6.44
CA ALA A 87 3.11 2.83 -6.99
C ALA A 87 2.95 2.10 -8.33
N ASP A 88 1.91 1.29 -8.50
CA ASP A 88 1.67 0.58 -9.76
C ASP A 88 1.32 1.53 -10.91
N LEU A 89 0.46 2.53 -10.64
CA LEU A 89 0.15 3.56 -11.61
C LEU A 89 1.39 4.38 -12.00
N LEU A 90 2.26 4.71 -11.04
CA LEU A 90 3.52 5.40 -11.33
C LEU A 90 4.48 4.53 -12.13
N ALA A 91 4.61 3.25 -11.77
CA ALA A 91 5.46 2.31 -12.48
C ALA A 91 5.00 2.10 -13.92
N ALA A 92 3.68 2.08 -14.17
CA ALA A 92 3.13 2.01 -15.52
C ALA A 92 3.47 3.26 -16.37
N ARG A 93 3.57 4.44 -15.75
CA ARG A 93 3.88 5.71 -16.44
C ARG A 93 5.38 5.95 -16.64
N TYR A 94 6.21 5.66 -15.63
CA TYR A 94 7.62 6.08 -15.59
C TYR A 94 8.60 4.91 -15.41
N GLY A 95 8.10 3.69 -15.24
CA GLY A 95 8.89 2.53 -14.84
C GLY A 95 9.09 2.45 -13.32
N ALA A 96 9.48 1.26 -12.85
CA ALA A 96 9.64 0.99 -11.41
C ALA A 96 11.01 1.40 -10.84
N ARG A 97 12.04 1.54 -11.69
CA ARG A 97 13.41 1.81 -11.22
C ARG A 97 13.56 3.28 -10.80
N GLY A 98 14.09 3.51 -9.61
CA GLY A 98 14.34 4.86 -9.10
C GLY A 98 13.14 5.55 -8.43
N MET A 99 12.04 4.83 -8.21
CA MET A 99 10.86 5.35 -7.54
C MET A 99 11.17 5.81 -6.10
N LEU A 100 10.86 7.07 -5.81
CA LEU A 100 10.99 7.67 -4.49
C LEU A 100 9.64 7.65 -3.77
N ALA A 101 9.68 7.61 -2.44
CA ALA A 101 8.48 7.64 -1.61
C ALA A 101 7.62 8.89 -1.85
N THR A 102 8.25 10.03 -2.14
CA THR A 102 7.58 11.30 -2.44
C THR A 102 6.87 11.32 -3.78
N ASP A 103 7.27 10.46 -4.73
CA ASP A 103 6.63 10.39 -6.04
C ASP A 103 5.17 9.93 -5.92
N LEU A 104 4.85 9.15 -4.88
CA LEU A 104 3.52 8.63 -4.63
C LEU A 104 2.50 9.72 -4.28
N PHE A 105 2.90 10.87 -3.74
CA PHE A 105 1.97 11.80 -3.09
C PHE A 105 0.86 12.31 -4.03
N THR A 106 1.21 12.69 -5.26
CA THR A 106 0.23 13.18 -6.24
C THR A 106 -0.72 12.06 -6.67
N THR A 107 -0.18 10.88 -7.00
CA THR A 107 -0.97 9.74 -7.48
C THR A 107 -1.86 9.16 -6.36
N LEU A 108 -1.32 9.05 -5.14
CA LEU A 108 -2.04 8.63 -3.95
C LEU A 108 -3.23 9.54 -3.68
N ARG A 109 -3.04 10.87 -3.74
CA ARG A 109 -4.13 11.84 -3.57
C ARG A 109 -5.28 11.57 -4.54
N ARG A 110 -4.99 11.21 -5.80
CA ARG A 110 -6.01 10.88 -6.80
C ARG A 110 -6.71 9.56 -6.48
N ILE A 111 -5.97 8.52 -6.09
CA ILE A 111 -6.55 7.21 -5.73
C ILE A 111 -7.56 7.34 -4.59
N VAL A 112 -7.26 8.16 -3.58
CA VAL A 112 -8.15 8.35 -2.43
C VAL A 112 -9.20 9.45 -2.64
N ASN A 113 -9.18 10.15 -3.79
CA ASN A 113 -10.18 11.15 -4.17
C ASN A 113 -10.61 10.94 -5.64
N PRO A 114 -11.39 9.88 -5.94
CA PRO A 114 -11.72 9.50 -7.32
C PRO A 114 -12.58 10.55 -8.06
N ASP A 115 -13.27 11.42 -7.33
CA ASP A 115 -14.12 12.48 -7.90
C ASP A 115 -13.30 13.67 -8.47
N VAL A 116 -12.00 13.74 -8.17
CA VAL A 116 -11.13 14.82 -8.63
C VAL A 116 -10.62 14.49 -10.04
N ILE A 117 -11.33 15.00 -11.05
CA ILE A 117 -10.91 14.96 -12.46
C ILE A 117 -9.75 15.94 -12.65
N ASP A 118 -8.54 15.43 -12.86
CA ASP A 118 -7.38 16.27 -13.18
C ASP A 118 -7.26 16.46 -14.70
N VAL A 119 -7.93 17.50 -15.21
CA VAL A 119 -7.93 17.90 -16.62
C VAL A 119 -6.55 18.17 -17.22
N ASN A 120 -5.49 18.34 -16.40
CA ASN A 120 -4.17 18.76 -16.90
C ASN A 120 -3.14 17.63 -17.03
N HIS A 121 -3.47 16.37 -16.72
CA HIS A 121 -2.50 15.25 -16.70
C HIS A 121 -2.94 13.96 -17.42
N ASP A 122 -4.15 13.95 -17.99
CA ASP A 122 -4.64 12.85 -18.82
C ASP A 122 -4.49 13.11 -20.33
N GLU A 123 -3.92 14.25 -20.76
CA GLU A 123 -3.67 14.58 -22.17
C GLU A 123 -2.47 13.87 -22.82
N SER A 124 -1.98 12.73 -22.31
CA SER A 124 -0.83 12.02 -22.92
C SER A 124 -1.09 10.58 -23.35
N SER A 125 -2.33 10.22 -23.67
CA SER A 125 -2.64 8.92 -24.26
C SER A 125 -3.53 8.93 -25.51
N ASN A 126 -3.87 10.10 -26.08
CA ASN A 126 -4.75 10.17 -27.24
C ASN A 126 -4.16 10.88 -28.48
N SER A 127 -2.88 10.63 -28.77
CA SER A 127 -2.22 11.07 -30.01
C SER A 127 -1.55 9.92 -30.79
N ALA A 128 -2.23 8.78 -30.85
CA ALA A 128 -1.90 7.69 -31.77
C ALA A 128 -3.16 7.27 -32.54
N THR A 129 -3.57 8.13 -33.48
CA THR A 129 -4.42 7.79 -34.64
C THR A 129 -3.81 8.39 -35.87
#